data_AF-A0A812YPH4-F1
#
_entry.id   AF-A0A812YPH4-F1
#
_cell.length_a   1.000
_cell.length_b   1.000
_cell.length_c   1.000
_cell.angle_alpha   90.00
_cell.angle_beta   90.00
_cell.angle_gamma   90.00
#
_symmetry.space_group_name_H-M   'P 1'
#
loop_
_entity.id
_entity.type
_entity.pdbx_description
1 polymer ?
#
loop_
_entity_poly.entity_id
_entity_poly.type
_entity_poly.pdbx_seq_one_letter_code
_entity_poly.pdbx_strand_id
1 'polypeptide(L)'
;TTYEGQLKPIWFRSLPLESRWNTSNELRKAGRIKQAYQEGAGAKNAYVVLRGPEDVPTVVKLVNNLKADSQHVLRADGVGEAAVLKKFDRKRSVFLGSLPRRVTEDDIRWVLSDAGVVDA
;
A
#
# COMPACT_ATOMS: atom_id res chain seq x y z
N THR A 1 5.28 12.94 16.89
CA THR A 1 5.71 11.95 17.89
C THR A 1 6.28 10.76 17.15
N THR A 2 7.54 10.41 17.40
CA THR A 2 8.21 9.26 16.77
C THR A 2 7.80 7.96 17.47
N TYR A 3 7.69 6.85 16.73
CA TYR A 3 7.44 5.53 17.31
C TYR A 3 8.78 4.88 17.73
N GLU A 4 8.94 4.60 19.03
CA GLU A 4 10.17 4.05 19.62
C GLU A 4 10.11 2.52 19.84
N GLY A 5 9.00 1.87 19.47
CA GLY A 5 8.85 0.42 19.64
C GLY A 5 9.55 -0.37 18.53
N GLN A 6 9.80 -1.67 18.78
CA GLN A 6 10.37 -2.54 17.75
C GLN A 6 9.36 -2.82 16.64
N LEU A 7 9.83 -2.80 15.39
CA LEU A 7 9.13 -3.35 14.23
C LEU A 7 9.53 -4.81 14.09
N LYS A 8 8.59 -5.71 14.41
CA LYS A 8 8.70 -7.17 14.24
C LYS A 8 8.35 -7.55 12.78
N PRO A 9 8.64 -8.79 12.33
CA PRO A 9 9.05 -9.04 10.94
C PRO A 9 8.07 -8.52 9.90
N ILE A 10 8.62 -7.94 8.83
CA ILE A 10 7.87 -7.41 7.70
C ILE A 10 7.48 -8.57 6.79
N TRP A 11 6.18 -8.86 6.72
CA TRP A 11 5.64 -9.88 5.83
C TRP A 11 5.10 -9.27 4.56
N PHE A 12 5.90 -9.32 3.49
CA PHE A 12 5.43 -8.95 2.17
C PHE A 12 4.27 -9.85 1.72
N ARG A 13 3.25 -9.23 1.13
CA ARG A 13 2.06 -9.85 0.56
C ARG A 13 1.81 -9.31 -0.84
N SER A 14 1.00 -10.06 -1.59
CA SER A 14 0.61 -9.69 -2.96
C SER A 14 1.81 -9.31 -3.84
N LEU A 15 2.90 -10.07 -3.70
CA LEU A 15 4.08 -9.85 -4.53
C LEU A 15 3.71 -10.06 -6.00
N PRO A 16 3.98 -9.07 -6.87
CA PRO A 16 3.67 -9.15 -8.29
C PRO A 16 4.71 -10.01 -8.98
N LEU A 17 4.69 -11.32 -8.72
CA LEU A 17 5.57 -12.28 -9.37
C LEU A 17 5.05 -12.59 -10.78
N GLU A 18 5.94 -12.86 -11.74
CA GLU A 18 5.52 -13.32 -13.07
C GLU A 18 4.61 -14.57 -12.94
N SER A 19 3.66 -14.73 -13.87
CA SER A 19 2.61 -15.76 -13.80
C SER A 19 3.17 -17.16 -13.50
N ARG A 20 4.30 -17.54 -14.13
CA ARG A 20 4.98 -18.83 -13.93
C ARG A 20 5.42 -19.08 -12.48
N TRP A 21 5.66 -18.04 -11.71
CA TRP A 21 6.09 -18.11 -10.31
C TRP A 21 4.90 -18.03 -9.34
N ASN A 22 3.68 -17.84 -9.83
CA ASN A 22 2.49 -17.57 -9.01
C ASN A 22 1.56 -18.77 -8.86
N THR A 23 1.95 -19.95 -9.34
CA THR A 23 1.10 -21.15 -9.46
C THR A 23 1.14 -22.08 -8.24
N SER A 24 2.20 -22.06 -7.43
CA SER A 24 2.34 -22.87 -6.21
C SER A 24 3.12 -22.13 -5.12
N ASN A 25 3.04 -22.58 -3.86
CA ASN A 25 3.76 -21.94 -2.76
C ASN A 25 5.29 -22.03 -2.92
N GLU A 26 5.77 -23.15 -3.45
CA GLU A 26 7.18 -23.45 -3.73
C GLU A 26 7.68 -22.54 -4.85
N LEU A 27 6.93 -22.42 -5.94
CA LEU A 27 7.26 -21.53 -7.05
C LEU A 27 7.20 -20.06 -6.64
N ARG A 28 6.26 -19.66 -5.78
CA ARG A 28 6.22 -18.32 -5.20
C ARG A 28 7.43 -18.05 -4.32
N LYS A 29 7.95 -19.06 -3.61
CA LYS A 29 9.20 -18.94 -2.84
C LYS A 29 10.40 -18.80 -3.77
N ALA A 30 10.49 -19.61 -4.82
CA ALA A 30 11.57 -19.51 -5.81
C ALA A 30 11.55 -18.17 -6.55
N GLY A 31 10.38 -17.70 -6.99
CA GLY A 31 10.22 -16.40 -7.66
C GLY A 31 10.58 -15.22 -6.76
N ARG A 32 10.30 -15.33 -5.45
CA ARG A 32 10.77 -14.35 -4.44
C ARG A 32 12.28 -14.27 -4.39
N ILE A 33 12.96 -15.42 -4.26
CA ILE A 33 14.42 -15.51 -4.18
C ILE A 33 15.06 -14.97 -5.47
N LYS A 34 14.44 -15.27 -6.62
CA LYS A 34 14.91 -14.82 -7.94
C LYS A 34 14.49 -13.40 -8.31
N GLN A 35 13.75 -12.70 -7.45
CA GLN A 35 13.19 -11.37 -7.71
C GLN A 35 12.45 -11.27 -9.05
N ALA A 36 11.78 -12.35 -9.47
CA ALA A 36 11.12 -12.45 -10.77
C ALA A 36 9.73 -11.77 -10.73
N TYR A 37 9.77 -10.45 -10.62
CA TYR A 37 8.60 -9.59 -10.57
C TYR A 37 8.09 -9.26 -11.97
N GLN A 38 6.78 -9.11 -12.11
CA GLN A 38 6.16 -8.63 -13.33
C GLN A 38 6.72 -7.25 -13.68
N GLU A 39 7.09 -7.09 -14.94
CA GLU A 39 7.49 -5.79 -15.48
C GLU A 39 6.32 -4.80 -15.37
N GLY A 40 6.62 -3.57 -14.93
CA GLY A 40 5.59 -2.55 -14.68
C GLY A 40 4.86 -2.67 -13.34
N ALA A 41 5.13 -3.69 -12.51
CA ALA A 41 4.55 -3.76 -11.18
C ALA A 41 5.23 -2.76 -10.22
N GLY A 42 4.61 -1.59 -10.07
CA GLY A 42 5.17 -0.46 -9.31
C GLY A 42 5.26 -0.67 -7.80
N ALA A 43 4.38 -1.47 -7.20
CA ALA A 43 4.27 -1.58 -5.73
C ALA A 43 4.07 -3.01 -5.21
N LYS A 44 4.30 -3.19 -3.91
CA LYS A 44 4.08 -4.42 -3.14
C LYS A 44 3.41 -4.06 -1.82
N ASN A 45 2.64 -4.98 -1.26
CA ASN A 45 2.01 -4.79 0.06
C ASN A 45 2.83 -5.48 1.15
N ALA A 46 2.72 -5.03 2.39
CA ALA A 46 3.35 -5.69 3.53
C ALA A 46 2.52 -5.55 4.80
N TYR A 47 2.62 -6.55 5.68
CA TYR A 47 2.22 -6.42 7.07
C TYR A 47 3.47 -6.19 7.93
N VAL A 48 3.38 -5.25 8.85
CA VAL A 48 4.44 -4.99 9.83
C VAL A 48 3.86 -5.25 11.21
N VAL A 49 4.53 -6.09 12.00
CA VAL A 49 4.10 -6.39 13.36
C VAL A 49 4.63 -5.32 14.31
N LEU A 50 3.73 -4.62 14.97
CA LEU A 50 4.09 -3.62 15.99
C LEU A 50 4.21 -4.29 17.37
N ARG A 51 4.66 -3.52 18.36
CA ARG A 51 4.76 -4.00 19.75
C ARG A 51 3.40 -4.36 20.33
N GLY A 52 2.40 -3.51 20.12
CA GLY A 52 1.03 -3.76 20.54
C GLY A 52 -0.02 -3.10 19.64
N PRO A 53 -1.30 -3.47 19.78
CA PRO A 53 -2.40 -2.87 19.02
C PRO A 53 -2.55 -1.35 19.28
N GLU A 54 -2.17 -0.87 20.45
CA GLU A 54 -2.15 0.54 20.84
C GLU A 54 -1.20 1.39 19.99
N ASP A 55 -0.17 0.78 19.40
CA ASP A 55 0.82 1.47 18.58
C ASP A 55 0.34 1.68 17.13
N VAL A 56 -0.71 0.96 16.70
CA VAL A 56 -1.23 1.00 15.32
C VAL A 56 -1.63 2.41 14.89
N PRO A 57 -2.43 3.18 15.64
CA PRO A 57 -2.82 4.53 15.22
C PRO A 57 -1.62 5.48 15.06
N THR A 58 -0.63 5.36 15.95
CA THR A 58 0.60 6.17 15.90
C THR A 58 1.41 5.86 14.65
N VAL A 59 1.64 4.58 14.37
CA VAL A 59 2.42 4.16 13.19
C VAL A 59 1.66 4.45 11.90
N VAL A 60 0.33 4.24 11.86
CA VAL A 60 -0.50 4.63 10.71
C VAL A 60 -0.38 6.11 10.44
N LYS A 61 -0.49 6.97 11.46
CA LYS A 61 -0.34 8.43 11.29
C LYS A 61 1.05 8.84 10.79
N LEU A 62 2.09 8.12 11.19
CA LEU A 62 3.47 8.42 10.78
C LEU A 62 3.82 7.94 9.37
N VAL A 63 3.29 6.78 8.98
CA VAL A 63 3.68 6.11 7.73
C VAL A 63 2.70 6.42 6.60
N ASN A 64 1.43 6.68 6.91
CA ASN A 64 0.46 7.03 5.88
C ASN A 64 0.85 8.37 5.22
N ASN A 65 0.82 8.40 3.89
CA ASN A 65 1.28 9.49 3.04
C ASN A 65 2.80 9.75 3.05
N LEU A 66 3.59 8.86 3.65
CA LEU A 66 5.05 8.97 3.60
C LEU A 66 5.55 8.55 2.21
N LYS A 67 6.39 9.39 1.58
CA LYS A 67 7.00 9.07 0.28
C LYS A 67 8.06 7.98 0.46
N ALA A 68 7.83 6.79 -0.11
CA ALA A 68 8.82 5.71 -0.12
C ALA A 68 9.90 5.94 -1.17
N ASP A 69 9.52 6.53 -2.31
CA ASP A 69 10.42 6.99 -3.36
C ASP A 69 9.78 8.15 -4.15
N SER A 70 10.33 8.51 -5.30
CA SER A 70 9.83 9.59 -6.14
C SER A 70 8.46 9.34 -6.78
N GLN A 71 7.94 8.10 -6.71
CA GLN A 71 6.73 7.67 -7.40
C GLN A 71 5.72 6.96 -6.49
N HIS A 72 6.14 6.54 -5.30
CA HIS A 72 5.30 5.76 -4.39
C HIS A 72 5.10 6.49 -3.06
N VAL A 73 3.83 6.74 -2.77
CA VAL A 73 3.35 7.22 -1.48
C VAL A 73 2.81 6.01 -0.70
N LEU A 74 3.29 5.81 0.52
CA LEU A 74 2.86 4.71 1.35
C LEU A 74 1.45 4.94 1.87
N ARG A 75 0.61 3.91 1.75
CA ARG A 75 -0.65 3.81 2.46
C ARG A 75 -0.48 2.85 3.63
N ALA A 76 -0.61 3.36 4.83
CA ALA A 76 -0.58 2.55 6.05
C ALA A 76 -1.97 2.53 6.68
N ASP A 77 -2.38 1.38 7.18
CA ASP A 77 -3.62 1.23 7.93
C ASP A 77 -3.49 0.07 8.93
N GLY A 78 -4.37 0.06 9.94
CA GLY A 78 -4.53 -1.10 10.81
C GLY A 78 -5.23 -2.26 10.10
N VAL A 79 -5.26 -3.42 10.75
CA VAL A 79 -5.91 -4.63 10.24
C VAL A 79 -7.14 -4.95 11.09
N GLY A 80 -8.25 -5.35 10.46
CA GLY A 80 -9.48 -5.74 11.14
C GLY A 80 -10.11 -4.59 11.92
N GLU A 81 -10.39 -4.80 13.20
CA GLU A 81 -11.02 -3.78 14.05
C GLU A 81 -10.17 -2.50 14.20
N ALA A 82 -8.85 -2.63 14.07
CA ALA A 82 -7.89 -1.53 14.17
C ALA A 82 -7.71 -0.74 12.85
N ALA A 83 -8.39 -1.12 11.76
CA ALA A 83 -8.35 -0.36 10.52
C ALA A 83 -8.98 1.03 10.73
N VAL A 84 -8.16 2.06 10.61
CA VAL A 84 -8.54 3.47 10.74
C VAL A 84 -9.21 3.95 9.44
N LEU A 85 -8.81 3.41 8.29
CA LEU A 85 -9.48 3.66 7.01
C LEU A 85 -10.72 2.79 6.80
N LYS A 86 -11.41 2.36 7.87
CA LYS A 86 -12.78 1.79 7.79
C LYS A 86 -13.77 2.71 7.03
N LYS A 87 -13.43 3.99 6.86
CA LYS A 87 -14.15 4.94 6.00
C LYS A 87 -13.98 4.70 4.49
N PHE A 88 -13.03 3.86 4.07
CA PHE A 88 -12.92 3.42 2.69
C PHE A 88 -14.08 2.49 2.35
N ASP A 89 -15.21 3.09 2.00
CA ASP A 89 -16.39 2.37 1.53
C ASP A 89 -16.20 1.99 0.06
N ARG A 90 -15.84 0.72 -0.18
CA ARG A 90 -15.71 0.18 -1.54
C ARG A 90 -16.98 0.34 -2.38
N LYS A 91 -18.17 0.48 -1.76
CA LYS A 91 -19.43 0.69 -2.48
C LYS A 91 -19.61 2.15 -2.93
N ARG A 92 -18.89 3.10 -2.32
CA ARG A 92 -18.92 4.54 -2.61
C ARG A 92 -17.59 5.07 -3.16
N SER A 93 -16.69 4.16 -3.57
CA SER A 93 -15.37 4.49 -4.12
C SER A 93 -15.28 4.09 -5.58
N VAL A 94 -14.60 4.90 -6.41
CA VAL A 94 -14.30 4.60 -7.82
C VAL A 94 -12.83 4.19 -7.96
N PHE A 95 -12.57 3.13 -8.73
CA PHE A 95 -11.21 2.71 -9.07
C PHE A 95 -10.69 3.52 -10.28
N LEU A 96 -9.52 4.14 -10.12
CA LEU A 96 -8.81 4.79 -11.22
C LEU A 96 -7.65 3.89 -11.68
N GLY A 97 -7.77 3.36 -12.91
CA GLY A 97 -6.79 2.48 -13.53
C GLY A 97 -5.95 3.16 -14.60
N SER A 98 -4.90 2.48 -15.08
CA SER A 98 -4.02 2.95 -16.17
C SER A 98 -3.37 4.31 -15.94
N LEU A 99 -3.10 4.64 -14.66
CA LEU A 99 -2.48 5.90 -14.31
C LEU A 99 -1.01 5.96 -14.78
N PRO A 100 -0.56 7.08 -15.37
CA PRO A 100 0.82 7.26 -15.76
C PRO A 100 1.78 7.12 -14.57
N ARG A 101 2.99 6.60 -14.82
CA ARG A 101 4.00 6.32 -13.77
C ARG A 101 4.39 7.55 -12.93
N ARG A 102 4.15 8.76 -13.42
CA ARG A 102 4.53 10.02 -12.75
C ARG A 102 3.32 10.83 -12.26
N VAL A 103 2.12 10.25 -12.29
CA VAL A 103 0.93 10.97 -11.83
C VAL A 103 1.03 11.21 -10.32
N THR A 104 0.64 12.41 -9.90
CA THR A 104 0.61 12.84 -8.51
C THR A 104 -0.83 12.91 -8.00
N GLU A 105 -1.00 13.04 -6.68
CA GLU A 105 -2.32 13.22 -6.08
C GLU A 105 -2.99 14.51 -6.59
N ASP A 106 -2.23 15.58 -6.78
CA ASP A 106 -2.74 16.86 -7.29
C ASP A 106 -3.22 16.73 -8.74
N ASP A 107 -2.52 15.95 -9.58
CA ASP A 107 -2.97 15.64 -10.94
C ASP A 107 -4.32 14.91 -10.91
N ILE A 108 -4.49 13.95 -10.01
CA ILE A 108 -5.76 13.22 -9.86
C ILE A 108 -6.86 14.12 -9.31
N ARG A 109 -6.58 14.94 -8.28
CA ARG A 109 -7.52 15.91 -7.73
C ARG A 109 -7.99 16.89 -8.81
N TRP A 110 -7.07 17.38 -9.63
CA TRP A 110 -7.36 18.28 -10.73
C TRP A 110 -8.26 17.60 -11.78
N VAL A 111 -7.94 16.38 -12.22
CA VAL A 111 -8.81 15.66 -13.17
C VAL A 111 -10.21 15.39 -12.58
N LEU A 112 -10.30 15.13 -11.28
CA LEU A 112 -11.57 14.84 -10.61
C LEU A 112 -12.36 16.09 -10.22
N SER A 113 -11.79 17.30 -10.28
CA SER A 113 -12.51 18.52 -9.90
C SER A 113 -13.70 18.80 -10.81
N ASP A 114 -13.65 18.33 -12.05
CA ASP A 114 -14.76 18.42 -13.00
C ASP A 114 -15.90 17.45 -12.67
N ALA A 115 -15.61 16.38 -11.91
CA ALA A 115 -16.58 15.35 -11.54
C ALA A 115 -17.25 15.61 -10.17
N GLY A 116 -16.79 16.62 -9.42
CA GLY A 116 -17.39 17.01 -8.15
C GLY A 116 -16.42 17.72 -7.20
N VAL A 117 -16.88 17.97 -5.97
CA VAL A 117 -16.05 18.58 -4.94
C VAL A 117 -15.04 17.56 -4.43
N VAL A 118 -13.77 17.83 -4.68
CA VAL A 118 -12.65 17.08 -4.13
C VAL A 118 -12.24 17.75 -2.82
N ASP A 119 -12.46 17.07 -1.70
CA ASP A 119 -12.07 17.56 -0.38
C ASP A 119 -10.54 17.58 -0.25
N ALA A 120 -10.00 18.56 0.50
CA ALA A 120 -8.55 18.82 0.60
C ALA A 120 -7.79 17.71 1.34
#